data_AF-A0A8D5FTF6-F1
#
_entry.id   AF-A0A8D5FTF6-F1
#
_cell.length_a   1.000
_cell.length_b   1.000
_cell.length_c   1.000
_cell.angle_alpha   90.00
_cell.angle_beta   90.00
_cell.angle_gamma   90.00
#
_symmetry.space_group_name_H-M   'P 1'
#
loop_
_entity.id
_entity.type
_entity.pdbx_description
1 polymer ?
#
loop_
_entity_poly.entity_id
_entity_poly.type
_entity_poly.pdbx_seq_one_letter_code
_entity_poly.pdbx_strand_id
1 'polypeptide(L)'
;MEDGKIAKVNVLRGAPCGATWEVAKRLIGHPVEDAARKIGLETQFYCSADPAGWDPVHGKSPVHFAGKIHDRELQKAIKKVFSLMEE
;
A
#
# COMPACT_ATOMS: atom_id res chain seq x y z
N MET A 1 -1.87 -14.71 -6.16
CA MET A 1 -3.18 -14.54 -5.48
C MET A 1 -3.79 -15.91 -5.39
N GLU A 2 -4.66 -16.16 -4.41
CA GLU A 2 -5.33 -17.44 -4.24
C GLU A 2 -6.74 -17.17 -3.69
N ASP A 3 -7.77 -17.78 -4.29
CA ASP A 3 -9.18 -17.60 -3.90
C ASP A 3 -9.63 -16.14 -3.74
N GLY A 4 -9.22 -15.26 -4.66
CA GLY A 4 -9.57 -13.84 -4.62
C GLY A 4 -8.88 -13.05 -3.49
N LYS A 5 -7.92 -13.66 -2.79
CA LYS A 5 -7.15 -13.07 -1.69
C LYS A 5 -5.68 -12.92 -2.03
N ILE A 6 -5.03 -12.01 -1.30
CA ILE A 6 -3.59 -11.81 -1.39
C ILE A 6 -2.88 -12.96 -0.70
N ALA A 7 -2.23 -13.83 -1.48
CA ALA A 7 -1.45 -14.96 -0.95
C ALA A 7 0.00 -14.58 -0.59
N LYS A 8 0.59 -13.63 -1.32
CA LYS A 8 1.98 -13.18 -1.16
C LYS A 8 2.15 -11.75 -1.64
N VAL A 9 2.98 -10.98 -0.96
CA VAL A 9 3.40 -9.63 -1.35
C VAL A 9 4.91 -9.57 -1.40
N ASN A 10 5.47 -9.13 -2.54
CA ASN A 10 6.90 -8.89 -2.71
C ASN A 10 7.15 -7.38 -2.77
N VAL A 11 7.82 -6.84 -1.75
CA VAL A 11 8.20 -5.42 -1.72
C VAL A 11 9.51 -5.23 -2.49
N LEU A 12 9.45 -4.59 -3.65
CA LEU A 12 10.64 -4.29 -4.46
C LEU A 12 11.36 -3.00 -4.01
N ARG A 13 10.58 -2.01 -3.56
CA ARG A 13 11.05 -0.73 -3.01
C ARG A 13 10.13 -0.35 -1.86
N GLY A 14 10.69 0.03 -0.71
CA GLY A 14 9.94 0.39 0.48
C GLY A 14 10.33 1.74 1.06
N ALA A 15 9.45 2.31 1.87
CA ALA A 15 9.67 3.54 2.60
C ALA A 15 10.74 3.34 3.68
N PRO A 16 11.71 4.26 3.85
CA PRO A 16 12.85 4.08 4.75
C PRO A 16 12.47 3.89 6.23
N CYS A 17 11.28 4.34 6.63
CA CYS A 17 10.74 4.14 7.98
C CYS A 17 10.28 2.71 8.27
N GLY A 18 10.29 1.80 7.29
CA GLY A 18 9.87 0.41 7.46
C GLY A 18 8.38 0.15 7.22
N ALA A 19 7.54 1.19 7.15
CA ALA A 19 6.09 1.07 7.03
C ALA A 19 5.64 0.14 5.90
N THR A 20 6.27 0.22 4.72
CA THR A 20 5.93 -0.61 3.56
C THR A 20 6.00 -2.11 3.86
N TRP A 21 7.04 -2.56 4.55
CA TRP A 21 7.19 -3.98 4.89
C TRP A 21 6.22 -4.42 5.96
N GLU A 22 5.92 -3.55 6.93
CA GLU A 22 4.95 -3.86 7.98
C GLU A 22 3.53 -4.02 7.41
N VAL A 23 3.08 -3.08 6.59
CA VAL A 23 1.74 -3.14 5.99
C VAL A 23 1.63 -4.24 4.93
N ALA A 24 2.71 -4.56 4.21
CA ALA A 24 2.70 -5.64 3.21
C ALA A 24 2.39 -7.01 3.84
N LYS A 25 2.90 -7.28 5.05
CA LYS A 25 2.60 -8.53 5.80
C LYS A 25 1.11 -8.63 6.15
N ARG A 26 0.47 -7.50 6.43
CA ARG A 26 -0.94 -7.41 6.87
C ARG A 26 -1.93 -7.56 5.73
N LEU A 27 -1.46 -7.54 4.48
CA LEU A 27 -2.29 -7.82 3.33
C LEU A 27 -2.53 -9.32 3.12
N ILE A 28 -1.67 -10.20 3.65
CA ILE A 28 -1.81 -11.64 3.43
C ILE A 28 -3.16 -12.13 3.97
N GLY A 29 -3.95 -12.78 3.11
CA GLY A 29 -5.31 -13.23 3.40
C GLY A 29 -6.41 -12.18 3.18
N HIS A 30 -6.07 -10.93 2.87
CA HIS A 30 -7.04 -9.87 2.60
C HIS A 30 -7.61 -9.97 1.17
N PRO A 31 -8.89 -9.64 0.94
CA PRO A 31 -9.49 -9.59 -0.40
C PRO A 31 -8.73 -8.64 -1.33
N VAL A 32 -8.47 -9.08 -2.57
CA VAL A 32 -7.74 -8.28 -3.57
C VAL A 32 -8.47 -6.98 -3.89
N GLU A 33 -9.80 -7.02 -3.97
CA GLU A 33 -10.68 -5.88 -4.28
C GLU A 33 -10.54 -4.71 -3.30
N ASP A 34 -10.22 -4.98 -2.03
CA ASP A 34 -10.12 -3.99 -0.97
C ASP A 34 -8.68 -3.73 -0.51
N ALA A 35 -7.71 -4.48 -1.05
CA ALA A 35 -6.32 -4.43 -0.64
C ALA A 35 -5.68 -3.03 -0.83
N ALA A 36 -6.05 -2.32 -1.90
CA ALA A 36 -5.56 -0.97 -2.19
C ALA A 36 -5.97 0.04 -1.09
N ARG A 37 -7.26 0.06 -0.73
CA ARG A 37 -7.77 0.90 0.35
C ARG A 37 -7.09 0.54 1.67
N LYS A 38 -6.95 -0.75 1.99
CA LYS A 38 -6.31 -1.23 3.23
C LYS A 38 -4.85 -0.79 3.32
N ILE A 39 -4.02 -1.02 2.29
CA ILE A 39 -2.60 -0.64 2.36
C ILE A 39 -2.44 0.87 2.51
N GLY A 40 -3.27 1.67 1.84
CA GLY A 40 -3.23 3.13 1.94
C GLY A 40 -3.60 3.63 3.33
N LEU A 41 -4.59 3.01 3.97
CA LEU A 41 -4.98 3.34 5.35
C LEU A 41 -3.93 2.88 6.36
N GLU A 42 -3.50 1.63 6.30
CA GLU A 42 -2.53 1.10 7.27
C GLU A 42 -1.19 1.81 7.18
N THR A 43 -0.75 2.20 5.98
CA THR A 43 0.48 2.98 5.81
C THR A 43 0.43 4.26 6.63
N GLN A 44 -0.73 4.91 6.76
CA GLN A 44 -0.85 6.13 7.56
C GLN A 44 -0.61 5.89 9.05
N PHE A 45 -1.00 4.71 9.56
CA PHE A 45 -0.82 4.34 10.96
C PHE A 45 0.59 3.83 11.29
N TYR A 46 1.27 3.20 10.34
CA TYR A 46 2.62 2.64 10.53
C TYR A 46 3.74 3.53 10.01
N CYS A 47 3.42 4.69 9.41
CA CYS A 47 4.42 5.66 9.00
C CYS A 47 4.99 6.39 10.22
N SER A 48 6.29 6.66 10.21
CA SER A 48 6.97 7.47 11.24
C SER A 48 6.90 8.98 10.98
N ALA A 49 6.27 9.41 9.89
CA ALA A 49 6.13 10.83 9.59
C ALA A 49 5.09 11.48 10.50
N ASP A 50 5.25 12.78 10.76
CA ASP A 50 4.32 13.52 11.63
C ASP A 50 2.91 13.56 10.99
N PRO A 51 1.89 12.94 11.62
CA PRO A 51 0.53 12.96 11.10
C PRO A 51 -0.12 14.35 11.19
N ALA A 52 0.38 15.24 12.05
CA ALA A 52 -0.09 16.61 12.21
C ALA A 52 0.67 17.62 11.33
N GLY A 53 1.81 17.22 10.76
CA GLY A 53 2.61 18.08 9.89
C GLY A 53 1.83 18.46 8.63
N TRP A 54 1.69 19.75 8.33
CA TRP A 54 1.04 20.19 7.10
C TRP A 54 2.05 20.28 5.95
N ASP A 55 1.79 19.56 4.86
CA ASP A 55 2.59 19.67 3.63
C ASP A 55 1.95 20.70 2.66
N PRO A 56 2.61 21.84 2.38
CA PRO A 56 2.09 22.85 1.45
C PRO A 56 2.04 22.36 -0.01
N VAL A 57 2.79 21.31 -0.38
CA VAL A 57 2.79 20.76 -1.74
C VAL A 57 1.59 19.87 -1.98
N HIS A 58 1.24 19.02 -1.01
CA HIS A 58 0.18 18.01 -1.16
C HIS A 58 -1.14 18.39 -0.46
N GLY A 59 -1.18 19.48 0.30
CA GLY A 59 -2.37 20.00 0.97
C GLY A 59 -2.96 19.06 2.02
N LYS A 60 -2.13 18.17 2.57
CA LYS A 60 -2.45 17.16 3.60
C LYS A 60 -1.18 16.82 4.37
N SER A 61 -1.28 16.01 5.43
CA SER A 61 -0.09 15.57 6.14
C SER A 61 0.72 14.51 5.39
N PRO A 62 2.04 14.41 5.66
CA PRO A 62 2.93 13.45 5.01
C PRO A 62 2.43 11.99 5.07
N VAL A 63 1.73 11.60 6.13
CA VAL A 63 1.14 10.26 6.25
C VAL A 63 0.06 10.02 5.20
N HIS A 64 -0.79 11.02 4.90
CA HIS A 64 -1.80 10.91 3.84
C HIS A 64 -1.14 10.78 2.47
N PHE A 65 -0.04 11.49 2.24
CA PHE A 65 0.74 11.34 1.02
C PHE A 65 1.32 9.91 0.91
N ALA A 66 1.92 9.40 1.99
CA ALA A 66 2.43 8.03 2.04
C ALA A 66 1.33 7.01 1.74
N GLY A 67 0.14 7.16 2.34
CA GLY A 67 -1.02 6.31 2.07
C GLY A 67 -1.45 6.31 0.61
N LYS A 68 -1.55 7.50 -0.02
CA LYS A 68 -1.89 7.63 -1.45
C LYS A 68 -0.88 6.95 -2.37
N ILE A 69 0.42 7.05 -2.06
CA ILE A 69 1.46 6.37 -2.84
C ILE A 69 1.30 4.86 -2.74
N HIS A 70 1.10 4.31 -1.53
CA HIS A 70 0.98 2.86 -1.34
C HIS A 70 -0.29 2.29 -1.97
N ASP A 71 -1.42 2.99 -1.85
CA ASP A 71 -2.66 2.63 -2.56
C ASP A 71 -2.43 2.54 -4.07
N ARG A 72 -1.86 3.60 -4.67
CA ARG A 72 -1.63 3.67 -6.12
C ARG A 72 -0.65 2.59 -6.61
N GLU A 73 0.45 2.38 -5.91
CA GLU A 73 1.45 1.38 -6.32
C GLU A 73 0.92 -0.04 -6.16
N LEU A 74 0.10 -0.32 -5.14
CA LEU A 74 -0.55 -1.62 -5.02
C LEU A 74 -1.57 -1.85 -6.14
N GLN A 75 -2.37 -0.85 -6.51
CA GLN A 75 -3.28 -0.96 -7.66
C GLN A 75 -2.54 -1.29 -8.96
N LYS A 76 -1.38 -0.65 -9.20
CA LYS A 76 -0.53 -0.96 -10.36
C LYS A 76 -0.01 -2.39 -10.30
N ALA A 77 0.45 -2.84 -9.13
CA ALA A 77 0.93 -4.21 -8.94
C ALA A 77 -0.17 -5.24 -9.18
N ILE A 78 -1.38 -5.00 -8.66
CA ILE A 78 -2.55 -5.86 -8.88
C ILE A 78 -2.90 -5.93 -10.37
N LYS A 79 -2.98 -4.79 -11.06
CA LYS A 79 -3.24 -4.75 -12.51
C LYS A 79 -2.21 -5.54 -13.30
N LYS A 80 -0.92 -5.41 -12.94
CA LYS A 80 0.16 -6.17 -13.57
C LYS A 80 0.03 -7.67 -13.34
N VAL A 81 -0.39 -8.10 -12.14
CA VAL A 81 -0.63 -9.52 -11.86
C VAL A 81 -1.78 -10.04 -12.73
N PHE A 82 -2.89 -9.30 -12.83
CA PHE A 82 -4.00 -9.69 -13.69
C PHE A 82 -3.60 -9.77 -15.17
N SER A 83 -2.86 -8.80 -15.70
CA SER A 83 -2.42 -8.85 -17.10
C SER A 83 -1.52 -10.04 -17.41
N LEU A 84 -0.72 -10.50 -16.44
CA LEU A 84 0.13 -11.68 -16.57
C LEU A 84 -0.62 -13.02 -16.41
N MET A 85 -1.86 -13.00 -15.92
CA MET A 85 -2.72 -14.20 -15.80
C MET A 85 -3.60 -14.40 -17.03
N GLU A 86 -3.75 -13.38 -17.88
CA GLU A 86 -4.50 -13.42 -19.14
C GLU A 86 -3.62 -13.85 -20.34
N GLU A 87 -2.30 -13.86 -20.18
CA GLU A 87 -1.28 -14.35 -21.14
C GLU A 87 -0.94 -15.84 -20.88
#